data_AF-A0A5J4DWS3-F1
#
_entry.id   AF-A0A5J4DWS3-F1
#
_cell.length_a   1.000
_cell.length_b   1.000
_cell.length_c   1.000
_cell.angle_alpha   90.00
_cell.angle_beta   90.00
_cell.angle_gamma   90.00
#
_symmetry.space_group_name_H-M   'P 1'
#
loop_
_entity.id
_entity.type
_entity.pdbx_description
1 polymer ?
#
loop_
_entity_poly.entity_id
_entity_poly.type
_entity_poly.pdbx_seq_one_letter_code
_entity_poly.pdbx_strand_id
1 'polypeptide(L)'
;MQQVDPPKQVIDSFRDVQAAKADQERVRNVAEAYANKIVPEARGEAERILQAAKGYEEQTIAEAVGQADRFLKVYGEYKKAPGVTRRRMYLETMERVFSGMDKVIIDTKGGGQGVVPYLPLSELTKRGGTGGGAQ
;
A
#
# COMPACT_ATOMS: atom_id res chain seq x y z
N MET A 1 58.76 33.39 -29.84
CA MET A 1 57.73 32.35 -29.75
C MET A 1 56.96 32.34 -31.06
N GLN A 2 57.40 31.48 -31.99
CA GLN A 2 56.87 31.42 -33.35
C GLN A 2 55.72 30.41 -33.37
N GLN A 3 54.52 30.85 -33.75
CA GLN A 3 53.37 29.98 -33.94
C GLN A 3 53.70 29.06 -35.12
N VAL A 4 53.99 27.80 -34.83
CA VAL A 4 54.26 26.77 -35.84
C VAL A 4 52.91 26.18 -36.22
N ASP A 5 52.26 26.78 -37.21
CA ASP A 5 51.06 26.20 -37.81
C ASP A 5 51.44 24.93 -38.59
N PRO A 6 50.81 23.77 -38.32
CA PRO A 6 51.11 22.54 -39.04
C PRO A 6 50.75 22.65 -40.53
N PRO A 7 51.45 21.95 -41.43
CA PRO A 7 51.11 21.95 -42.85
C PRO A 7 49.68 21.42 -43.06
N LYS A 8 48.95 21.99 -44.04
CA LYS A 8 47.50 21.76 -44.28
C LYS A 8 47.09 20.28 -44.40
N GLN A 9 48.04 19.38 -44.69
CA GLN A 9 47.81 17.94 -44.86
C GLN A 9 47.70 17.15 -43.55
N VAL A 10 48.22 17.65 -42.42
CA VAL A 10 48.20 16.94 -41.11
C VAL A 10 47.23 17.54 -40.10
N ILE A 11 46.75 18.77 -40.32
CA ILE A 11 45.81 19.46 -39.42
C ILE A 11 44.54 18.63 -39.20
N ASP A 12 43.99 18.00 -40.25
CA ASP A 12 42.76 17.23 -40.16
C ASP A 12 42.93 15.96 -39.30
N SER A 13 44.03 15.23 -39.47
CA SER A 13 44.34 14.05 -38.65
C SER A 13 44.57 14.41 -37.17
N PHE A 14 45.21 15.55 -36.88
CA PHE A 14 45.37 16.03 -35.50
C PHE A 14 44.03 16.46 -34.88
N ARG A 15 43.15 17.09 -35.66
CA ARG A 15 41.80 17.45 -35.21
C ARG A 15 40.95 16.21 -34.92
N ASP A 16 41.05 15.18 -35.75
CA ASP A 16 40.35 13.91 -35.52
C ASP A 16 40.81 13.21 -34.24
N VAL A 17 42.12 13.15 -33.97
CA VAL A 17 42.63 12.55 -32.72
C VAL A 17 42.14 13.32 -31.48
N GLN A 18 42.09 14.66 -31.56
CA GLN A 18 41.59 15.47 -30.46
C GLN A 18 40.07 15.33 -30.28
N ALA A 19 39.31 15.25 -31.38
CA ALA A 19 37.88 14.97 -31.36
C ALA A 19 37.58 13.59 -30.76
N ALA A 20 38.33 12.55 -31.16
CA ALA A 20 38.20 11.20 -30.63
C ALA A 20 38.50 11.13 -29.12
N LYS A 21 39.53 11.86 -28.64
CA LYS A 21 39.82 11.95 -27.20
C LYS A 21 38.69 12.63 -26.42
N ALA A 22 38.16 13.74 -26.95
CA ALA A 22 37.04 14.44 -26.32
C ALA A 22 35.78 13.56 -26.28
N ASP A 23 35.51 12.79 -27.33
CA ASP A 23 34.39 11.86 -27.35
C ASP A 23 34.60 10.69 -26.37
N GLN A 24 35.82 10.14 -26.27
CA GLN A 24 36.16 9.13 -25.28
C GLN A 24 35.92 9.62 -23.85
N GLU A 25 36.40 10.83 -23.51
CA GLU A 25 36.17 11.44 -22.20
C GLU A 25 34.69 11.68 -21.93
N ARG A 26 33.94 12.15 -22.94
CA ARG A 26 32.48 12.33 -22.85
C ARG A 26 31.79 11.01 -22.54
N VAL A 27 32.08 9.95 -23.30
CA VAL A 27 31.46 8.63 -23.10
C VAL A 27 31.81 8.06 -21.71
N ARG A 28 33.06 8.22 -21.27
CA ARG A 28 33.49 7.79 -19.93
C ARG A 28 32.73 8.53 -18.83
N ASN A 29 32.62 9.86 -18.92
CA ASN A 29 31.90 10.66 -17.94
C ASN A 29 30.41 10.30 -17.89
N VAL A 30 29.79 10.00 -19.04
CA VAL A 30 28.40 9.53 -19.10
C VAL A 30 28.25 8.16 -18.43
N ALA A 31 29.18 7.23 -18.68
CA ALA A 31 29.15 5.91 -18.04
C ALA A 31 29.35 6.00 -16.52
N GLU A 32 30.28 6.83 -16.05
CA GLU A 32 30.51 7.08 -14.63
C GLU A 32 29.30 7.75 -13.98
N ALA A 33 28.69 8.75 -14.63
CA ALA A 33 27.47 9.39 -14.16
C ALA A 33 26.29 8.40 -14.08
N TYR A 34 26.16 7.51 -15.07
CA TYR A 34 25.12 6.48 -15.08
C TYR A 34 25.32 5.48 -13.94
N ALA A 35 26.55 5.00 -13.72
CA ALA A 35 26.87 4.11 -12.61
C ALA A 35 26.62 4.78 -11.25
N ASN A 36 27.03 6.05 -11.11
CA ASN A 36 26.80 6.85 -9.91
C ASN A 36 25.32 7.15 -9.64
N LYS A 37 24.45 6.99 -10.64
CA LYS A 37 22.99 7.09 -10.47
C LYS A 37 22.37 5.75 -10.11
N ILE A 38 22.63 4.71 -10.91
CA ILE A 38 21.93 3.42 -10.79
C ILE A 38 22.33 2.67 -9.52
N VAL A 39 23.61 2.69 -9.13
CA VAL A 39 24.08 1.92 -7.96
C VAL A 39 23.45 2.43 -6.66
N PRO A 40 23.42 3.75 -6.37
CA PRO A 40 22.72 4.27 -5.20
C PRO A 40 21.22 4.07 -5.25
N GLU A 41 20.57 4.24 -6.40
CA GLU A 41 19.13 3.99 -6.56
C GLU A 41 18.77 2.53 -6.23
N ALA A 42 19.51 1.57 -6.79
CA ALA A 42 19.31 0.15 -6.52
C ALA A 42 19.56 -0.22 -5.05
N ARG A 43 20.59 0.38 -4.41
CA ARG A 43 20.84 0.22 -2.97
C ARG A 43 19.70 0.79 -2.14
N GLY A 44 19.19 1.97 -2.49
CA GLY A 44 18.06 2.59 -1.80
C GLY A 44 16.77 1.77 -1.93
N GLU A 45 16.52 1.17 -3.09
CA GLU A 45 15.39 0.25 -3.29
C GLU A 45 15.55 -1.02 -2.44
N ALA A 46 16.74 -1.62 -2.44
CA ALA A 46 17.02 -2.81 -1.63
C ALA A 46 16.81 -2.54 -0.13
N GLU A 47 17.33 -1.42 0.38
CA GLU A 47 17.12 -1.00 1.76
C GLU A 47 15.64 -0.75 2.07
N ARG A 48 14.89 -0.11 1.16
CA ARG A 48 13.45 0.10 1.32
C ARG A 48 12.70 -1.22 1.47
N ILE A 49 12.99 -2.19 0.61
CA ILE A 49 12.38 -3.53 0.67
C ILE A 49 12.71 -4.22 2.00
N LEU A 50 13.98 -4.17 2.42
CA LEU A 50 14.40 -4.77 3.69
C LEU A 50 13.71 -4.11 4.90
N GLN A 51 13.61 -2.79 4.92
CA GLN A 51 12.94 -2.08 6.02
C GLN A 51 11.43 -2.34 6.02
N ALA A 52 10.79 -2.40 4.85
CA ALA A 52 9.38 -2.77 4.74
C ALA A 52 9.13 -4.20 5.24
N ALA A 53 9.99 -5.15 4.89
CA ALA A 53 9.90 -6.53 5.35
C ALA A 53 10.06 -6.64 6.88
N LYS A 54 11.05 -5.94 7.45
CA LYS A 54 11.24 -5.87 8.91
C LYS A 54 10.05 -5.25 9.62
N GLY A 55 9.52 -4.13 9.09
CA GLY A 55 8.33 -3.49 9.63
C GLY A 55 7.11 -4.42 9.60
N TYR A 56 6.92 -5.18 8.53
CA TYR A 56 5.85 -6.18 8.43
C TYR A 56 6.02 -7.34 9.42
N GLU A 57 7.25 -7.83 9.59
CA GLU A 57 7.59 -8.86 10.57
C GLU A 57 7.25 -8.38 11.99
N GLU A 58 7.76 -7.20 12.38
CA GLU A 58 7.51 -6.60 13.69
C GLU A 58 6.02 -6.36 13.93
N GLN A 59 5.31 -5.82 12.94
CA GLN A 59 3.86 -5.63 13.01
C GLN A 59 3.14 -6.96 13.26
N THR A 60 3.51 -8.01 12.52
CA THR A 60 2.88 -9.33 12.64
C THR A 60 3.12 -9.94 14.02
N ILE A 61 4.35 -9.84 14.54
CA ILE A 61 4.69 -10.30 15.88
C ILE A 61 3.91 -9.51 16.94
N ALA A 62 3.89 -8.18 16.84
CA ALA A 62 3.19 -7.33 17.79
C ALA A 62 1.67 -7.60 17.78
N GLU A 63 1.08 -7.81 16.61
CA GLU A 63 -0.32 -8.17 16.49
C GLU A 63 -0.60 -9.54 17.12
N ALA A 64 0.22 -10.55 16.83
CA ALA A 64 0.08 -11.89 17.39
C ALA A 64 0.19 -11.89 18.92
N VAL A 65 1.18 -11.18 19.48
CA VAL A 65 1.35 -11.01 20.94
C VAL A 65 0.14 -10.27 21.53
N GLY A 66 -0.28 -9.16 20.92
CA GLY A 66 -1.44 -8.41 21.38
C GLY A 66 -2.74 -9.23 21.35
N GLN A 67 -2.93 -10.07 20.32
CA GLN A 67 -4.05 -11.00 20.23
C GLN A 67 -3.99 -12.07 21.33
N ALA A 68 -2.82 -12.66 21.57
CA ALA A 68 -2.61 -13.65 22.62
C ALA A 68 -2.89 -13.06 24.02
N ASP A 69 -2.40 -11.86 24.30
CA ASP A 69 -2.64 -11.17 25.57
C ASP A 69 -4.12 -10.83 25.77
N ARG A 70 -4.80 -10.36 24.71
CA ARG A 70 -6.25 -10.15 24.75
C ARG A 70 -6.99 -11.44 25.06
N PHE A 71 -6.61 -12.54 24.40
CA PHE A 71 -7.21 -13.85 24.65
C PHE A 71 -7.02 -14.30 26.10
N LEU A 72 -5.80 -14.21 26.64
CA LEU A 72 -5.50 -14.60 28.02
C LEU A 72 -6.30 -13.79 29.04
N LYS A 73 -6.43 -12.47 28.83
CA LYS A 73 -7.26 -11.59 29.68
C LYS A 73 -8.73 -12.05 29.67
N VAL A 74 -9.28 -12.29 28.49
CA VAL A 74 -10.66 -12.75 28.33
C VAL A 74 -10.86 -14.14 28.95
N TYR A 75 -9.90 -15.04 28.77
CA TYR A 75 -9.94 -16.38 29.36
C TYR A 75 -9.90 -16.33 30.89
N GLY A 76 -9.10 -15.43 31.47
CA GLY A 76 -9.08 -15.18 32.91
C GLY A 76 -10.45 -14.80 33.47
N GLU A 77 -11.17 -13.91 32.80
CA GLU A 77 -12.54 -13.51 33.18
C GLU A 77 -13.57 -14.61 32.88
N TYR A 78 -13.40 -15.34 31.79
CA TYR A 78 -14.24 -16.48 31.46
C TYR A 78 -14.17 -17.58 32.55
N LYS A 79 -12.97 -17.88 33.05
CA LYS A 79 -12.77 -18.85 34.13
C LYS A 79 -13.48 -18.44 35.42
N LYS A 80 -13.53 -17.14 35.72
CA LYS A 80 -14.23 -16.60 36.90
C LYS A 80 -15.75 -16.67 36.74
N ALA A 81 -16.28 -16.31 35.57
CA ALA A 81 -17.72 -16.20 35.36
C ALA A 81 -18.15 -16.60 33.92
N PRO A 82 -18.22 -17.90 33.61
CA PRO A 82 -18.35 -18.38 32.23
C PRO A 82 -19.71 -18.08 31.57
N GLY A 83 -20.77 -17.90 32.37
CA GLY A 83 -22.12 -17.62 31.85
C GLY A 83 -22.28 -16.17 31.35
N VAL A 84 -21.84 -15.20 32.14
CA VAL A 84 -21.94 -13.78 31.79
C VAL A 84 -20.98 -13.41 30.66
N THR A 85 -19.76 -13.97 30.67
CA THR A 85 -18.75 -13.67 29.64
C THR A 85 -19.18 -14.22 28.28
N ARG A 86 -19.74 -15.44 28.21
CA ARG A 86 -20.32 -15.98 26.96
C ARG A 86 -21.47 -15.13 26.43
N ARG A 87 -22.39 -14.73 27.32
CA ARG A 87 -23.54 -13.91 26.93
C ARG A 87 -23.10 -12.53 26.43
N ARG A 88 -22.12 -11.89 27.08
CA ARG A 88 -21.52 -10.63 26.61
C ARG A 88 -20.90 -10.78 25.22
N MET A 89 -20.02 -11.77 25.01
CA MET A 89 -19.40 -12.01 23.71
C MET A 89 -20.43 -12.20 22.60
N TYR A 90 -21.50 -12.95 22.89
CA TYR A 90 -22.59 -13.17 21.93
C TYR A 90 -23.30 -11.86 21.58
N LEU A 91 -23.68 -11.07 22.58
CA LEU A 91 -24.37 -9.79 22.37
C LEU A 91 -23.49 -8.79 21.62
N GLU A 92 -22.20 -8.67 21.96
CA GLU A 92 -21.25 -7.79 21.27
C GLU A 92 -21.02 -8.22 19.81
N THR A 93 -20.93 -9.52 19.57
CA THR A 93 -20.77 -10.05 18.20
C THR A 93 -22.02 -9.80 17.39
N MET A 94 -23.19 -10.07 17.96
CA MET A 94 -24.48 -9.79 17.32
C MET A 94 -24.63 -8.29 17.05
N GLU A 95 -24.31 -7.43 18.01
CA GLU A 95 -24.32 -5.98 17.82
C GLU A 95 -23.44 -5.56 16.63
N ARG A 96 -22.20 -6.06 16.54
CA ARG A 96 -21.29 -5.74 15.43
C ARG A 96 -21.78 -6.26 14.09
N VAL A 97 -22.32 -7.48 14.05
CA VAL A 97 -22.91 -8.04 12.82
C VAL A 97 -24.13 -7.24 12.39
N PHE A 98 -24.97 -6.86 13.35
CA PHE A 98 -26.20 -6.12 13.11
C PHE A 98 -25.97 -4.61 12.92
N SER A 99 -24.82 -4.02 13.28
CA SER A 99 -24.62 -2.56 13.19
C SER A 99 -24.56 -2.04 11.75
N GLY A 100 -24.14 -2.87 10.80
CA GLY A 100 -24.02 -2.50 9.38
C GLY A 100 -25.19 -2.95 8.50
N MET A 101 -26.28 -3.45 9.09
CA MET A 101 -27.41 -4.02 8.33
C MET A 101 -28.66 -3.16 8.48
N ASP A 102 -29.38 -2.97 7.38
CA ASP A 102 -30.71 -2.36 7.38
C ASP A 102 -31.72 -3.35 7.99
N LYS A 103 -32.08 -3.13 9.26
CA LYS A 103 -32.96 -4.03 10.02
C LYS A 103 -34.42 -3.65 9.78
N VAL A 104 -35.22 -4.62 9.33
CA VAL A 104 -36.69 -4.52 9.34
C VAL A 104 -37.21 -5.45 10.42
N ILE A 105 -37.75 -4.88 11.50
CA ILE A 105 -38.34 -5.63 12.62
C ILE A 105 -39.84 -5.74 12.35
N ILE A 106 -40.33 -6.97 12.16
CA ILE A 106 -41.76 -7.25 11.96
C ILE A 106 -42.32 -7.78 13.28
N ASP A 107 -43.18 -6.98 13.94
CA ASP A 107 -43.88 -7.41 15.14
C ASP A 107 -45.12 -8.23 14.75
N THR A 108 -45.09 -9.53 15.01
CA THR A 108 -46.20 -10.45 14.73
C THR A 108 -47.21 -10.54 15.87
N LYS A 109 -47.04 -9.80 16.98
CA LYS A 109 -47.97 -9.82 18.12
C LYS A 109 -49.11 -8.82 17.99
N GLY A 110 -48.99 -7.82 17.12
CA GLY A 110 -50.11 -6.96 16.73
C GLY A 110 -50.75 -7.50 15.46
N GLY A 111 -51.86 -8.25 15.58
CA GLY A 111 -52.59 -8.83 14.46
C GLY A 111 -53.19 -7.80 13.49
N GLY A 112 -52.33 -7.21 12.64
CA GLY A 112 -52.69 -6.27 11.59
C GLY A 112 -52.23 -6.78 10.24
N GLN A 113 -53.18 -7.26 9.46
CA GLN A 113 -53.07 -7.61 8.05
C GLN A 113 -52.60 -6.38 7.25
N GLY A 114 -51.30 -6.18 7.07
CA GLY A 114 -50.82 -4.98 6.36
C GLY A 114 -49.32 -4.67 6.39
N VAL A 115 -48.45 -5.63 6.66
CA VAL A 115 -47.00 -5.40 6.50
C VAL A 115 -46.64 -5.61 5.03
N VAL A 116 -46.84 -4.57 4.21
CA VAL A 116 -46.31 -4.55 2.85
C VAL A 116 -44.80 -4.35 2.96
N PRO A 117 -43.95 -5.27 2.46
CA PRO A 117 -42.51 -5.09 2.49
C PRO A 117 -42.16 -3.82 1.72
N TYR A 118 -41.72 -2.77 2.42
CA TYR A 118 -41.18 -1.59 1.77
C TYR A 118 -39.84 -1.98 1.16
N LEU A 119 -39.84 -2.22 -0.16
CA LEU A 119 -38.64 -2.38 -0.96
C LEU A 119 -38.31 -1.01 -1.57
N PRO A 120 -37.38 -0.23 -1.01
CA PRO A 120 -36.98 1.05 -1.58
C PRO A 120 -36.20 0.83 -2.88
N LEU A 121 -36.91 0.74 -4.01
CA LEU A 121 -36.30 0.62 -5.34
C LEU A 121 -35.39 1.81 -5.69
N SER A 122 -35.68 2.97 -5.11
CA SER A 122 -34.90 4.20 -5.23
C SER A 122 -33.50 4.08 -4.60
N GLU A 123 -33.35 3.35 -3.50
CA GLU A 123 -32.05 3.19 -2.81
C GLU A 123 -31.18 2.11 -3.45
N LEU A 124 -31.79 1.05 -3.99
CA LEU A 124 -31.08 0.03 -4.77
C LEU A 124 -30.45 0.61 -6.04
N THR A 125 -31.16 1.53 -6.70
CA THR A 125 -30.69 2.21 -7.93
C THR A 125 -29.57 3.21 -7.62
N LYS A 126 -29.60 3.89 -6.47
CA LYS A 126 -28.55 4.84 -6.05
C LYS A 126 -27.23 4.14 -5.70
N ARG A 127 -27.29 2.91 -5.18
CA ARG A 127 -26.11 2.08 -4.86
C ARG A 127 -25.44 1.48 -6.10
N GLY A 128 -26.17 1.34 -7.21
CA GLY A 128 -25.64 0.89 -8.51
C GLY A 128 -25.06 1.99 -9.41
N GLY A 129 -25.24 3.27 -9.05
CA GLY A 129 -24.90 4.42 -9.91
C GLY A 129 -23.59 5.15 -9.58
N THR A 130 -22.89 4.83 -8.49
CA THR A 130 -21.63 5.53 -8.09
C THR A 130 -20.37 4.81 -8.55
N GLY A 131 -20.37 4.36 -9.81
CA GLY A 131 -19.21 3.75 -10.47
C GLY A 131 -19.15 4.12 -11.95
N GLY A 132 -18.94 5.39 -12.26
CA GLY A 132 -18.72 5.82 -13.65
C GLY A 132 -18.78 7.32 -13.86
N GLY A 133 -17.63 7.99 -13.80
CA GLY A 133 -17.43 9.30 -14.41
C GLY A 133 -17.11 10.43 -13.44
N ALA A 134 -15.81 10.66 -13.21
CA ALA A 134 -15.27 11.98 -12.98
C ALA A 134 -13.97 12.08 -13.82
N GLN A 135 -14.11 12.77 -14.96
CA GLN A 135 -13.04 13.57 -15.56
C GLN A 135 -12.81 14.81 -14.70
#